data_AF-A0A120L023-F1
#
_entry.id   AF-A0A120L023-F1
#
_cell.length_a   1.000
_cell.length_b   1.000
_cell.length_c   1.000
_cell.angle_alpha   90.00
_cell.angle_beta   90.00
_cell.angle_gamma   90.00
#
_symmetry.space_group_name_H-M   'P 1'
#
loop_
_entity.id
_entity.type
_entity.pdbx_description
1 polymer ?
#
loop_
_entity_poly.entity_id
_entity_poly.type
_entity_poly.pdbx_seq_one_letter_code
_entity_poly.pdbx_strand_id
1 'polypeptide(L)'
;MIGRLLQEDEVRRVKQSQSGYSWDGPRFASRFEQRRLCFLSNLLTVLFQFDVQPSVRGREAREISLRVGDSRIAVSVDAAVKIRPRGRTAAKDPDREPMAIEVEVARWKHNEAEERLFWCDGEAGKLEAQLREIAIAIVFAGERQLRKGRQFFYEMDCSTFQQDIERETKRREETEQRERDRIAQAEADRVSRLFAQVAAHQQAQQIRQYVQLINATPAAIEGRAYEGDREAWTAWALALATQLDPLQPADE
;
A
#
# COMPACT_ATOMS: atom_id res chain seq x y z
N MET A 1 28.40 -3.55 -27.95
CA MET A 1 27.83 -2.20 -27.71
C MET A 1 28.85 -1.09 -28.00
N ILE A 2 30.00 -1.04 -27.31
CA ILE A 2 31.06 -0.04 -27.55
C ILE A 2 31.66 -0.17 -28.96
N GLY A 3 31.82 -1.39 -29.48
CA GLY A 3 32.29 -1.60 -30.86
C GLY A 3 31.46 -0.89 -31.94
N ARG A 4 30.15 -0.74 -31.74
CA ARG A 4 29.28 0.02 -32.67
C ARG A 4 29.61 1.51 -32.65
N LEU A 5 29.85 2.09 -31.47
CA LEU A 5 30.22 3.50 -31.34
C LEU A 5 31.56 3.81 -32.00
N LEU A 6 32.52 2.89 -31.91
CA LEU A 6 33.81 3.02 -32.59
C LEU A 6 33.66 2.94 -34.12
N GLN A 7 32.80 2.07 -34.63
CA GLN A 7 32.50 2.01 -36.08
C GLN A 7 31.84 3.31 -36.58
N GLU A 8 30.88 3.86 -35.81
CA GLU A 8 30.26 5.15 -36.12
C GLU A 8 31.27 6.30 -36.12
N ASP A 9 32.30 6.23 -35.25
CA ASP A 9 33.37 7.23 -35.18
C ASP A 9 34.36 7.13 -36.36
N GLU A 10 34.64 5.92 -36.85
CA GLU A 10 35.47 5.74 -38.04
C GLU A 10 34.77 6.31 -39.29
N VAL A 11 33.46 6.10 -39.43
CA VAL A 11 32.66 6.69 -40.50
C VAL A 11 32.71 8.22 -40.44
N ARG A 12 32.68 8.81 -39.23
CA ARG A 12 32.84 10.26 -39.04
C ARG A 12 34.22 10.73 -39.46
N ARG A 13 35.28 10.02 -39.08
CA ARG A 13 36.65 10.34 -39.49
C ARG A 13 36.81 10.40 -41.01
N VAL A 14 36.23 9.43 -41.73
CA VAL A 14 36.22 9.41 -43.21
C VAL A 14 35.38 10.57 -43.78
N LYS A 15 34.24 10.90 -43.18
CA LYS A 15 33.43 12.05 -43.61
C LYS A 15 34.11 13.39 -43.36
N GLN A 16 34.84 13.53 -42.25
CA GLN A 16 35.59 14.73 -41.95
C GLN A 16 36.74 14.93 -42.94
N SER A 17 37.44 13.86 -43.32
CA SER A 17 38.51 13.96 -44.32
C SER A 17 37.98 14.31 -45.72
N GLN A 18 36.74 13.95 -46.03
CA GLN A 18 36.08 14.29 -47.30
C GLN A 18 35.46 15.69 -47.31
N SER A 19 34.82 16.11 -46.22
CA SER A 19 34.06 17.37 -46.15
C SER A 19 34.87 18.55 -45.64
N GLY A 20 35.93 18.30 -44.85
CA GLY A 20 36.72 19.34 -44.18
C GLY A 20 36.02 20.04 -43.01
N TYR A 21 34.74 19.75 -42.73
CA TYR A 21 33.97 20.43 -41.69
C TYR A 21 34.18 19.81 -40.30
N SER A 22 34.31 20.66 -39.29
CA SER A 22 34.59 20.25 -37.92
C SER A 22 33.44 19.52 -37.22
N TRP A 23 32.18 19.74 -37.62
CA TRP A 23 31.01 19.05 -37.05
C TRP A 23 30.92 17.56 -37.47
N ASP A 24 31.59 17.17 -38.55
CA ASP A 24 31.72 15.79 -39.01
C ASP A 24 32.86 15.03 -38.32
N GLY A 25 33.56 15.68 -37.39
CA GLY A 25 34.69 15.09 -36.69
C GLY A 25 34.37 13.89 -35.78
N PRO A 26 35.37 13.04 -35.52
CA PRO A 26 35.28 11.95 -34.57
C PRO A 26 35.10 12.48 -33.14
N ARG A 27 34.22 11.84 -32.39
CA ARG A 27 33.85 12.17 -31.01
C ARG A 27 34.83 11.61 -30.01
N PHE A 28 35.49 10.49 -30.32
CA PHE A 28 36.35 9.77 -29.39
C PHE A 28 37.84 9.88 -29.75
N ALA A 29 38.22 10.94 -30.46
CA ALA A 29 39.61 11.12 -30.90
C ALA A 29 40.56 11.61 -29.81
N SER A 30 40.04 12.31 -28.79
CA SER A 30 40.89 12.83 -27.70
C SER A 30 41.42 11.69 -26.81
N ARG A 31 42.58 11.90 -26.18
CA ARG A 31 43.18 10.88 -25.31
C ARG A 31 42.29 10.57 -24.12
N PHE A 32 41.61 11.58 -23.60
CA PHE A 32 40.63 11.43 -22.54
C PHE A 32 39.46 10.52 -22.95
N GLU A 33 38.87 10.77 -24.12
CA GLU A 33 37.71 10.00 -24.62
C GLU A 33 38.08 8.54 -24.91
N GLN A 34 39.27 8.29 -25.47
CA GLN A 34 39.79 6.93 -25.68
C GLN A 34 39.99 6.18 -24.37
N ARG A 35 40.59 6.85 -23.37
CA ARG A 35 40.77 6.29 -22.03
C ARG A 35 39.42 5.96 -21.39
N ARG A 36 38.44 6.87 -21.46
CA ARG A 36 37.09 6.64 -20.93
C ARG A 36 36.44 5.42 -21.59
N LEU A 37 36.46 5.34 -22.91
CA LEU A 37 35.84 4.21 -23.62
C LEU A 37 36.53 2.87 -23.30
N CYS A 38 37.86 2.85 -23.17
CA CYS A 38 38.60 1.65 -22.77
C CYS A 38 38.22 1.22 -21.35
N PHE A 39 38.20 2.15 -20.40
CA PHE A 39 37.76 1.90 -19.03
C PHE A 39 36.34 1.35 -18.99
N LEU A 40 35.40 1.99 -19.69
CA LEU A 40 34.02 1.53 -19.80
C LEU A 40 33.94 0.12 -20.42
N SER A 41 34.68 -0.15 -21.49
CA SER A 41 34.70 -1.46 -22.13
C SER A 41 35.15 -2.55 -21.16
N ASN A 42 36.22 -2.30 -20.42
CA ASN A 42 36.74 -3.23 -19.44
C ASN A 42 35.77 -3.42 -18.27
N LEU A 43 35.19 -2.33 -17.76
CA LEU A 43 34.20 -2.37 -16.67
C LEU A 43 32.98 -3.20 -17.07
N LEU A 44 32.41 -2.93 -18.24
CA LEU A 44 31.25 -3.67 -18.73
C LEU A 44 31.58 -5.15 -18.95
N THR A 45 32.77 -5.46 -19.47
CA THR A 45 33.21 -6.86 -19.68
C THR A 45 33.32 -7.62 -18.36
N VAL A 46 33.86 -7.00 -17.32
CA VAL A 46 33.90 -7.59 -15.97
C VAL A 46 32.50 -7.78 -15.42
N LEU A 47 31.64 -6.76 -15.54
CA LEU A 47 30.26 -6.80 -15.05
C LEU A 47 29.41 -7.89 -15.73
N PHE A 48 29.64 -8.16 -17.02
CA PHE A 48 28.99 -9.26 -17.73
C PHE A 48 29.29 -10.64 -17.11
N GLN A 49 30.45 -10.82 -16.48
CA GLN A 49 30.78 -12.08 -15.79
C GLN A 49 29.93 -12.31 -14.54
N PHE A 50 29.30 -11.26 -14.01
CA PHE A 50 28.43 -11.29 -12.83
C PHE A 50 26.94 -11.16 -13.21
N ASP A 51 26.57 -11.48 -14.45
CA ASP A 51 25.20 -11.37 -14.98
C ASP A 51 24.57 -9.97 -14.84
N VAL A 52 25.41 -8.94 -14.81
CA VAL A 52 24.96 -7.56 -14.85
C VAL A 52 24.69 -7.18 -16.30
N GLN A 53 23.49 -6.68 -16.57
CA GLN A 53 23.08 -6.29 -17.92
C GLN A 53 23.27 -4.78 -18.11
N PRO A 54 24.29 -4.33 -18.87
CA PRO A 54 24.47 -2.92 -19.16
C PRO A 54 23.58 -2.45 -20.32
N SER A 55 23.12 -1.22 -20.20
CA SER A 55 22.44 -0.47 -21.24
C SER A 55 23.12 0.89 -21.39
N VAL A 56 23.74 1.10 -22.54
CA VAL A 56 24.34 2.39 -22.94
C VAL A 56 23.41 3.08 -23.94
N ARG A 57 23.11 4.34 -23.71
CA ARG A 57 22.31 5.18 -24.61
C ARG A 57 23.09 6.44 -24.99
N GLY A 58 22.56 7.14 -25.99
CA GLY A 58 23.17 8.33 -26.54
C GLY A 58 24.37 8.05 -27.44
N ARG A 59 24.80 9.11 -28.13
CA ARG A 59 25.88 9.07 -29.13
C ARG A 59 27.29 9.20 -28.52
N GLU A 60 27.39 9.41 -27.21
CA GLU A 60 28.66 9.69 -26.50
C GLU A 60 28.96 8.67 -25.40
N ALA A 61 28.10 7.65 -25.24
CA ALA A 61 28.17 6.67 -24.15
C ALA A 61 28.21 7.30 -22.75
N ARG A 62 27.39 8.34 -22.52
CA ARG A 62 27.28 9.03 -21.23
C ARG A 62 26.05 8.61 -20.44
N GLU A 63 25.00 8.14 -21.12
CA GLU A 63 23.80 7.58 -20.48
C GLU A 63 24.02 6.08 -20.26
N ILE A 64 24.57 5.70 -19.12
CA ILE A 64 24.83 4.29 -18.80
C ILE A 64 23.94 3.89 -17.63
N SER A 65 23.20 2.81 -17.82
CA SER A 65 22.48 2.16 -16.74
C SER A 65 22.81 0.67 -16.71
N LEU A 66 22.98 0.14 -15.52
CA LEU A 66 23.26 -1.25 -15.26
C LEU A 66 22.04 -1.86 -14.59
N ARG A 67 21.78 -3.13 -14.90
CA ARG A 67 20.75 -3.92 -14.24
C ARG A 67 21.42 -5.09 -13.51
N VAL A 68 21.19 -5.16 -12.21
CA VAL A 68 21.64 -6.26 -11.32
C VAL A 68 20.38 -6.93 -10.79
N GLY A 69 20.02 -8.09 -11.34
CA GLY A 69 18.69 -8.67 -11.15
C GLY A 69 17.59 -7.70 -11.60
N ASP A 70 16.72 -7.29 -10.67
CA ASP A 70 15.66 -6.30 -10.93
C ASP A 70 16.07 -4.86 -10.55
N SER A 71 17.24 -4.68 -9.94
CA SER A 71 17.73 -3.37 -9.50
C SER A 71 18.35 -2.61 -10.67
N ARG A 72 17.96 -1.34 -10.84
CA ARG A 72 18.57 -0.42 -11.80
C ARG A 72 19.57 0.50 -11.11
N ILE A 73 20.77 0.57 -11.66
CA ILE A 73 21.87 1.43 -11.21
C ILE A 73 22.21 2.38 -12.35
N ALA A 74 22.28 3.68 -12.08
CA ALA A 74 22.79 4.66 -13.04
C ALA A 74 24.30 4.83 -12.84
N VAL A 75 25.04 4.91 -13.93
CA VAL A 75 26.50 5.09 -13.90
C VAL A 75 26.90 6.23 -14.81
N SER A 76 27.70 7.14 -14.28
CA SER A 76 28.27 8.25 -15.02
C SER A 76 29.79 8.16 -14.96
N VAL A 77 30.45 8.17 -16.11
CA VAL A 77 31.92 8.22 -16.21
C VAL A 77 32.29 9.40 -17.07
N ASP A 78 33.12 10.30 -16.54
CA ASP A 78 33.49 11.54 -17.20
C ASP A 78 34.60 12.27 -16.45
N ALA A 79 34.95 13.46 -16.92
CA ALA A 79 35.82 14.37 -16.21
C ALA A 79 35.28 14.65 -14.80
N ALA A 80 36.20 14.60 -13.84
CA ALA A 80 36.01 14.91 -12.44
C ALA A 80 35.20 16.18 -12.18
N VAL A 81 35.44 17.25 -12.95
CA VAL A 81 34.75 18.54 -12.82
C VAL A 81 33.31 18.49 -13.33
N LYS A 82 33.01 17.62 -14.29
CA LYS A 82 31.67 17.49 -14.88
C LYS A 82 30.73 16.70 -13.98
N ILE A 83 31.23 15.63 -13.35
CA ILE A 83 30.44 14.83 -12.40
C ILE A 83 30.22 15.59 -11.09
N ARG A 84 31.30 16.18 -10.52
CA ARG A 84 31.23 16.94 -9.26
C ARG A 84 31.96 18.27 -9.40
N PRO A 85 31.30 19.35 -9.86
CA PRO A 85 31.94 20.63 -10.13
C PRO A 85 32.41 21.37 -8.87
N ARG A 86 31.75 21.12 -7.74
CA ARG A 86 32.00 21.88 -6.51
C ARG A 86 33.41 21.61 -5.97
N GLY A 87 34.22 22.67 -5.89
CA GLY A 87 35.60 22.60 -5.39
C GLY A 87 36.62 22.03 -6.38
N ARG A 88 36.25 21.88 -7.65
CA ARG A 88 37.15 21.37 -8.70
C ARG A 88 37.37 22.42 -9.79
N THR A 89 38.63 22.62 -10.16
CA THR A 89 39.01 23.50 -11.26
C THR A 89 39.31 22.65 -12.49
N ALA A 90 38.81 23.07 -13.65
CA ALA A 90 39.13 22.42 -14.91
C ALA A 90 40.65 22.41 -15.13
N ALA A 91 41.16 21.29 -15.66
CA ALA A 91 42.57 21.19 -16.01
C ALA A 91 42.91 22.17 -17.15
N LYS A 92 44.15 22.70 -17.16
CA LYS A 92 44.64 23.54 -18.27
C LYS A 92 44.69 22.76 -19.59
N ASP A 93 44.95 21.46 -19.50
CA ASP A 93 44.96 20.53 -20.63
C ASP A 93 43.77 19.57 -20.48
N PRO A 94 42.77 19.63 -21.38
CA PRO A 94 41.60 18.75 -21.35
C PRO A 94 41.95 17.26 -21.43
N ASP A 95 43.06 16.89 -22.08
CA ASP A 95 43.49 15.49 -22.18
C ASP A 95 44.08 14.95 -20.87
N ARG A 96 44.39 15.83 -19.91
CA ARG A 96 44.93 15.48 -18.59
C ARG A 96 43.91 15.68 -17.47
N GLU A 97 42.65 15.88 -17.82
CA GLU A 97 41.61 16.04 -16.84
C GLU A 97 41.40 14.73 -16.06
N PRO A 98 41.33 14.76 -14.71
CA PRO A 98 41.14 13.54 -13.92
C PRO A 98 39.79 12.92 -14.26
N MET A 99 39.78 11.60 -14.47
CA MET A 99 38.56 10.86 -14.74
C MET A 99 37.89 10.45 -13.43
N ALA A 100 36.57 10.48 -13.39
CA ALA A 100 35.77 10.05 -12.27
C ALA A 100 34.63 9.14 -12.73
N ILE A 101 34.18 8.28 -11.82
CA ILE A 101 32.98 7.47 -11.97
C ILE A 101 32.08 7.71 -10.76
N GLU A 102 30.80 7.98 -11.04
CA GLU A 102 29.74 8.02 -10.04
C GLU A 102 28.72 6.94 -10.34
N VAL A 103 28.35 6.21 -9.31
CA VAL A 103 27.37 5.14 -9.34
C VAL A 103 26.22 5.56 -8.45
N GLU A 104 25.04 5.70 -9.03
CA GLU A 104 23.81 6.08 -8.34
C GLU A 104 22.87 4.87 -8.32
N VAL A 105 22.54 4.40 -7.12
CA VAL A 105 21.64 3.27 -6.92
C VAL A 105 20.23 3.80 -6.70
N ALA A 106 19.30 3.39 -7.56
CA ALA A 106 17.92 3.84 -7.47
C ALA A 106 17.31 3.44 -6.12
N ARG A 107 16.63 4.39 -5.46
CA ARG A 107 15.95 4.16 -4.18
C ARG A 107 14.75 3.24 -4.39
N TRP A 108 14.59 2.23 -3.55
CA TRP A 108 13.39 1.39 -3.56
C TRP A 108 12.24 2.06 -2.76
N LYS A 109 12.56 2.98 -1.83
CA LYS A 109 11.59 3.77 -1.05
C LYS A 109 11.92 5.26 -1.10
N HIS A 110 10.89 6.11 -1.23
CA HIS A 110 11.04 7.56 -1.35
C HIS A 110 11.80 8.24 -0.19
N ASN A 111 11.71 7.70 1.03
CA ASN A 111 12.33 8.30 2.22
C ASN A 111 13.71 7.72 2.55
N GLU A 112 14.26 6.84 1.71
CA GLU A 112 15.62 6.32 1.93
C GLU A 112 16.66 7.30 1.37
N ALA A 113 17.82 7.36 2.03
CA ALA A 113 18.97 8.09 1.50
C ALA A 113 19.43 7.43 0.19
N GLU A 114 19.81 8.26 -0.78
CA GLU A 114 20.40 7.75 -2.02
C GLU A 114 21.78 7.18 -1.74
N GLU A 115 22.00 5.95 -2.19
CA GLU A 115 23.33 5.41 -2.20
C GLU A 115 24.06 5.90 -3.46
N ARG A 116 25.08 6.73 -3.24
CA ARG A 116 25.98 7.21 -4.28
C ARG A 116 27.40 6.79 -3.96
N LEU A 117 28.01 6.05 -4.87
CA LEU A 117 29.42 5.67 -4.78
C LEU A 117 30.22 6.51 -5.78
N PHE A 118 31.43 6.90 -5.40
CA PHE A 118 32.22 7.83 -6.17
C PHE A 118 33.71 7.49 -6.11
N TRP A 119 34.33 7.37 -7.29
CA TRP A 119 35.76 7.21 -7.44
C TRP A 119 36.30 8.26 -8.42
N CYS A 120 37.54 8.66 -8.21
CA CYS A 120 38.22 9.67 -9.01
C CYS A 120 39.70 9.35 -9.07
N ASP A 121 40.33 9.65 -10.20
CA ASP A 121 41.79 9.70 -10.28
C ASP A 121 42.34 10.64 -9.19
N GLY A 122 43.42 10.22 -8.54
CA GLY A 122 44.06 10.99 -7.48
C GLY A 122 45.30 10.31 -6.94
N GLU A 123 45.64 10.58 -5.68
CA GLU A 123 46.83 10.02 -5.02
C GLU A 123 46.76 8.49 -4.88
N ALA A 124 45.56 7.93 -4.76
CA ALA A 124 45.31 6.49 -4.70
C ALA A 124 45.54 5.77 -6.04
N GLY A 125 45.86 6.51 -7.10
CA GLY A 125 46.11 5.98 -8.44
C GLY A 125 44.99 6.31 -9.43
N LYS A 126 45.02 5.59 -10.55
CA LYS A 126 44.07 5.75 -11.65
C LYS A 126 42.87 4.81 -11.49
N LEU A 127 41.72 5.21 -12.03
CA LEU A 127 40.50 4.38 -12.01
C LEU A 127 40.70 2.97 -12.58
N GLU A 128 41.57 2.79 -13.59
CA GLU A 128 41.86 1.48 -14.17
C GLU A 128 42.44 0.48 -13.16
N ALA A 129 43.20 0.95 -12.16
CA ALA A 129 43.74 0.11 -11.10
C ALA A 129 42.65 -0.34 -10.10
N GLN A 130 41.55 0.42 -10.00
CA GLN A 130 40.42 0.17 -9.12
C GLN A 130 39.27 -0.58 -9.80
N LEU A 131 39.44 -1.01 -11.05
CA LEU A 131 38.38 -1.59 -11.88
C LEU A 131 37.63 -2.74 -11.18
N ARG A 132 38.37 -3.64 -10.55
CA ARG A 132 37.80 -4.80 -9.85
C ARG A 132 36.99 -4.39 -8.64
N GLU A 133 37.50 -3.45 -7.85
CA GLU A 133 36.82 -2.94 -6.66
C GLU A 133 35.52 -2.22 -7.05
N ILE A 134 35.57 -1.36 -8.07
CA ILE A 134 34.41 -0.66 -8.62
C ILE A 134 33.35 -1.66 -9.10
N ALA A 135 33.75 -2.70 -9.84
CA ALA A 135 32.83 -3.74 -10.30
C ALA A 135 32.16 -4.48 -9.14
N ILE A 136 32.94 -4.88 -8.11
CA ILE A 136 32.41 -5.53 -6.90
C ILE A 136 31.42 -4.61 -6.19
N ALA A 137 31.76 -3.33 -6.03
CA ALA A 137 30.92 -2.36 -5.35
C ALA A 137 29.58 -2.15 -6.07
N ILE A 138 29.60 -2.09 -7.41
CA ILE A 138 28.38 -2.00 -8.23
C ILE A 138 27.48 -3.23 -8.01
N VAL A 139 28.04 -4.44 -8.12
CA VAL A 139 27.28 -5.69 -7.93
C VAL A 139 26.70 -5.74 -6.52
N PHE A 140 27.52 -5.45 -5.51
CA PHE A 140 27.12 -5.49 -4.11
C PHE A 140 26.00 -4.48 -3.81
N ALA A 141 26.12 -3.25 -4.31
CA ALA A 141 25.11 -2.23 -4.10
C ALA A 141 23.78 -2.59 -4.79
N GLY A 142 23.84 -3.15 -6.00
CA GLY A 142 22.66 -3.66 -6.72
C GLY A 142 21.94 -4.79 -5.99
N GLU A 143 22.70 -5.79 -5.54
CA GLU A 143 22.18 -6.93 -4.76
C GLU A 143 21.58 -6.49 -3.42
N ARG A 144 22.25 -5.57 -2.72
CA ARG A 144 21.74 -5.02 -1.48
C ARG A 144 20.40 -4.33 -1.70
N GLN A 145 20.28 -3.55 -2.76
CA GLN A 145 19.03 -2.86 -3.09
C GLN A 145 17.92 -3.84 -3.47
N LEU A 146 18.26 -4.90 -4.20
CA LEU A 146 17.33 -5.97 -4.55
C LEU A 146 16.77 -6.66 -3.30
N ARG A 147 17.65 -6.99 -2.35
CA ARG A 147 17.26 -7.64 -1.08
C ARG A 147 16.37 -6.76 -0.23
N LYS A 148 16.68 -5.47 -0.10
CA LYS A 148 15.83 -4.51 0.61
C LYS A 148 14.43 -4.42 0.01
N GLY A 149 14.34 -4.32 -1.32
CA GLY A 149 13.05 -4.30 -2.02
C GLY A 149 12.24 -5.57 -1.78
N ARG A 150 12.85 -6.75 -1.92
CA ARG A 150 12.18 -8.04 -1.68
C ARG A 150 11.70 -8.19 -0.24
N GLN A 151 12.52 -7.81 0.73
CA GLN A 151 12.14 -7.86 2.14
C GLN A 151 10.94 -6.96 2.41
N PHE A 152 10.94 -5.74 1.87
CA PHE A 152 9.83 -4.82 2.05
C PHE A 152 8.53 -5.34 1.46
N PHE A 153 8.54 -5.86 0.23
CA PHE A 153 7.32 -6.39 -0.38
C PHE A 153 6.81 -7.62 0.37
N TYR A 154 7.70 -8.49 0.85
CA TYR A 154 7.32 -9.61 1.71
C TYR A 154 6.64 -9.15 3.01
N GLU A 155 7.21 -8.16 3.70
CA GLU A 155 6.63 -7.60 4.93
C GLU A 155 5.25 -6.96 4.67
N MET A 156 5.09 -6.27 3.55
CA MET A 156 3.82 -5.69 3.11
C MET A 156 2.77 -6.77 2.82
N ASP A 157 3.15 -7.86 2.14
CA ASP A 157 2.25 -8.96 1.82
C ASP A 157 1.79 -9.68 3.09
N CYS A 158 2.72 -9.97 4.02
CA CYS A 158 2.40 -10.55 5.32
C CYS A 158 1.46 -9.65 6.14
N SER A 159 1.73 -8.34 6.19
CA SER A 159 0.89 -7.39 6.91
C SER A 159 -0.51 -7.31 6.32
N THR A 160 -0.62 -7.26 4.99
CA THR A 160 -1.91 -7.20 4.29
C THR A 160 -2.72 -8.45 4.54
N PHE A 161 -2.09 -9.63 4.40
CA PHE A 161 -2.73 -10.91 4.67
C PHE A 161 -3.24 -11.02 6.10
N GLN A 162 -2.45 -10.58 7.08
CA GLN A 162 -2.84 -10.56 8.49
C GLN A 162 -4.04 -9.64 8.73
N GLN A 163 -4.05 -8.45 8.13
CA GLN A 163 -5.19 -7.52 8.23
C GLN A 163 -6.47 -8.12 7.65
N ASP A 164 -6.38 -8.88 6.55
CA ASP A 164 -7.54 -9.51 5.93
C ASP A 164 -8.10 -10.65 6.81
N ILE A 165 -7.23 -11.44 7.44
CA ILE A 165 -7.65 -12.45 8.43
C ILE A 165 -8.38 -11.78 9.61
N GLU A 166 -7.84 -10.69 10.14
CA GLU A 166 -8.43 -9.97 11.27
C GLU A 166 -9.80 -9.37 10.90
N ARG A 167 -9.92 -8.80 9.70
CA ARG A 167 -11.20 -8.27 9.19
C ARG A 167 -12.25 -9.37 9.04
N GLU A 168 -11.88 -10.52 8.49
CA GLU A 168 -12.79 -11.66 8.34
C GLU A 168 -13.21 -12.24 9.69
N THR A 169 -12.28 -12.34 10.64
CA THR A 169 -12.57 -12.81 12.00
C THR A 169 -13.56 -11.87 12.69
N LYS A 170 -13.29 -10.56 12.65
CA LYS A 170 -14.17 -9.55 13.23
C LYS A 170 -15.56 -9.56 12.58
N ARG A 171 -15.63 -9.74 11.25
CA ARG A 171 -16.90 -9.83 10.53
C ARG A 171 -17.73 -11.04 11.00
N ARG A 172 -17.09 -12.19 11.21
CA ARG A 172 -17.75 -13.39 11.73
C ARG A 172 -18.28 -13.17 13.15
N GLU A 173 -17.45 -12.62 14.03
CA GLU A 173 -17.84 -12.29 15.40
C GLU A 173 -19.02 -11.30 15.44
N GLU A 174 -19.00 -10.26 14.61
CA GLU A 174 -20.11 -9.31 14.49
C GLU A 174 -21.40 -9.98 13.98
N THR A 175 -21.31 -10.91 13.04
CA THR A 175 -22.49 -11.65 12.56
C THR A 175 -23.04 -12.60 13.63
N GLU A 176 -22.17 -13.31 14.35
CA GLU A 176 -22.59 -14.19 15.45
C GLU A 176 -23.24 -13.40 16.58
N GLN A 177 -22.68 -12.24 16.93
CA GLN A 177 -23.24 -11.38 17.96
C GLN A 177 -24.61 -10.84 17.54
N ARG A 178 -24.77 -10.40 16.29
CA ARG A 178 -26.07 -9.94 15.77
C ARG A 178 -27.13 -11.04 15.79
N GLU A 179 -26.76 -12.28 15.44
CA GLU A 179 -27.69 -13.40 15.52
C GLU A 179 -28.07 -13.73 16.97
N ARG A 180 -27.12 -13.71 17.90
CA ARG A 180 -27.39 -13.88 19.35
C ARG A 180 -28.32 -12.79 19.88
N ASP A 181 -28.05 -11.54 19.55
CA ASP A 181 -28.86 -10.39 19.96
C ASP A 181 -30.27 -10.49 19.37
N ARG A 182 -30.40 -10.94 18.11
CA ARG A 182 -31.68 -11.16 17.46
C ARG A 182 -32.50 -12.26 18.14
N ILE A 183 -31.87 -13.38 18.50
CA ILE A 183 -32.53 -14.48 19.22
C ILE A 183 -32.96 -13.99 20.62
N ALA A 184 -32.07 -13.29 21.34
CA ALA A 184 -32.36 -12.76 22.66
C ALA A 184 -33.52 -11.75 22.63
N GLN A 185 -33.56 -10.87 21.63
CA GLN A 185 -34.66 -9.93 21.45
C GLN A 185 -35.97 -10.63 21.14
N ALA A 186 -35.96 -11.63 20.25
CA ALA A 186 -37.16 -12.39 19.90
C ALA A 186 -37.74 -13.13 21.12
N GLU A 187 -36.88 -13.68 21.99
CA GLU A 187 -37.30 -14.31 23.24
C GLU A 187 -37.85 -13.27 24.25
N ALA A 188 -37.18 -12.12 24.39
CA ALA A 188 -37.66 -11.02 25.23
C ALA A 188 -39.04 -10.52 24.78
N ASP A 189 -39.25 -10.36 23.47
CA ASP A 189 -40.53 -9.96 22.88
C ASP A 189 -41.61 -11.03 23.09
N ARG A 190 -41.25 -12.32 23.06
CA ARG A 190 -42.17 -13.42 23.37
C ARG A 190 -42.60 -13.40 24.84
N VAL A 191 -41.65 -13.24 25.76
CA VAL A 191 -41.92 -13.14 27.20
C VAL A 191 -42.75 -11.90 27.52
N SER A 192 -42.42 -10.75 26.91
CA SER A 192 -43.18 -9.51 27.08
C SER A 192 -44.63 -9.64 26.62
N ARG A 193 -44.85 -10.25 25.44
CA ARG A 193 -46.20 -10.56 24.95
C ARG A 193 -46.96 -11.48 25.89
N LEU A 194 -46.32 -12.51 26.43
CA LEU A 194 -46.95 -13.41 27.40
C LEU A 194 -47.35 -12.67 28.68
N PHE A 195 -46.48 -11.82 29.23
CA PHE A 195 -46.82 -11.02 30.40
C PHE A 195 -47.95 -10.04 30.15
N ALA A 196 -47.99 -9.40 28.97
CA ALA A 196 -49.09 -8.54 28.57
C ALA A 196 -50.42 -9.32 28.52
N GLN A 197 -50.41 -10.53 27.94
CA GLN A 197 -51.58 -11.41 27.91
C GLN A 197 -52.03 -11.84 29.31
N VAL A 198 -51.10 -12.24 30.18
CA VAL A 198 -51.41 -12.63 31.57
C VAL A 198 -52.00 -11.44 32.34
N ALA A 199 -51.42 -10.25 32.20
CA ALA A 199 -51.93 -9.04 32.86
C ALA A 199 -53.34 -8.69 32.36
N ALA A 200 -53.58 -8.76 31.05
CA ALA A 200 -54.90 -8.52 30.47
C ALA A 200 -55.95 -9.53 30.99
N HIS A 201 -55.59 -10.81 31.09
CA HIS A 201 -56.46 -11.84 31.67
C HIS A 201 -56.75 -11.57 33.16
N GLN A 202 -55.74 -11.20 33.95
CA GLN A 202 -55.92 -10.87 35.37
C GLN A 202 -56.84 -9.65 35.56
N GLN A 203 -56.67 -8.61 34.75
CA GLN A 203 -57.54 -7.44 34.76
C GLN A 203 -58.99 -7.81 34.42
N ALA A 204 -59.21 -8.64 33.39
CA ALA A 204 -60.53 -9.14 33.06
C ALA A 204 -61.17 -9.93 34.21
N GLN A 205 -60.42 -10.82 34.88
CA GLN A 205 -60.92 -11.54 36.06
C GLN A 205 -61.26 -10.61 37.23
N GLN A 206 -60.41 -9.63 37.50
CA GLN A 206 -60.65 -8.64 38.56
C GLN A 206 -61.92 -7.83 38.30
N ILE A 207 -62.17 -7.43 37.05
CA ILE A 207 -63.42 -6.74 36.66
C ILE A 207 -64.63 -7.66 36.91
N ARG A 208 -64.58 -8.93 36.46
CA ARG A 208 -65.67 -9.91 36.69
C ARG A 208 -65.95 -10.11 38.17
N GLN A 209 -64.90 -10.26 38.99
CA GLN A 209 -65.03 -10.41 40.44
C GLN A 209 -65.61 -9.16 41.11
N TYR A 210 -65.16 -7.97 40.70
CA TYR A 210 -65.68 -6.70 41.22
C TYR A 210 -67.17 -6.53 40.91
N VAL A 211 -67.59 -6.83 39.68
CA VAL A 211 -69.00 -6.83 39.27
C VAL A 211 -69.83 -7.82 40.10
N GLN A 212 -69.32 -9.02 40.35
CA GLN A 212 -69.99 -10.01 41.21
C GLN A 212 -70.17 -9.50 42.65
N LEU A 213 -69.14 -8.88 43.23
CA LEU A 213 -69.18 -8.31 44.58
C LEU A 213 -70.20 -7.17 44.68
N ILE A 214 -70.27 -6.29 43.66
CA ILE A 214 -71.29 -5.24 43.58
C ILE A 214 -72.68 -5.85 43.50
N ASN A 215 -72.90 -6.88 42.68
CA ASN A 215 -74.20 -7.55 42.55
C ASN A 215 -74.65 -8.27 43.82
N ALA A 216 -73.71 -8.86 44.57
CA ALA A 216 -73.98 -9.51 45.85
C ALA A 216 -74.22 -8.54 47.02
N THR A 217 -73.89 -7.24 46.88
CA THR A 217 -73.97 -6.26 47.97
C THR A 217 -75.16 -5.29 47.75
N PRO A 218 -76.26 -5.41 48.51
CA PRO A 218 -77.44 -4.54 48.36
C PRO A 218 -77.18 -3.06 48.70
N ALA A 219 -76.10 -2.79 49.45
CA ALA A 219 -75.68 -1.45 49.86
C ALA A 219 -74.70 -0.78 48.88
N ALA A 220 -74.53 -1.30 47.65
CA ALA A 220 -73.76 -0.62 46.61
C ALA A 220 -74.53 0.62 46.12
N ILE A 221 -74.13 1.80 46.60
CA ILE A 221 -74.80 3.09 46.36
C ILE A 221 -74.38 3.67 45.00
N GLU A 222 -75.34 4.15 44.21
CA GLU A 222 -75.13 4.94 42.99
C GLU A 222 -74.14 6.09 43.23
N GLY A 223 -73.18 6.27 42.31
CA GLY A 223 -72.15 7.32 42.39
C GLY A 223 -70.93 6.97 43.26
N ARG A 224 -70.91 5.82 43.95
CA ARG A 224 -69.68 5.28 44.59
C ARG A 224 -69.18 3.96 44.00
N ALA A 225 -70.07 3.15 43.42
CA ALA A 225 -69.72 1.86 42.83
C ALA A 225 -69.99 1.78 41.31
N TYR A 226 -70.98 2.53 40.82
CA TYR A 226 -71.33 2.65 39.40
C TYR A 226 -72.17 3.92 39.15
N GLU A 227 -72.26 4.37 37.91
CA GLU A 227 -73.07 5.51 37.47
C GLU A 227 -74.25 5.04 36.59
N GLY A 228 -75.46 5.51 36.89
CA GLY A 228 -76.67 5.17 36.14
C GLY A 228 -77.25 3.79 36.48
N ASP A 229 -77.98 3.21 35.53
CA ASP A 229 -78.66 1.93 35.70
C ASP A 229 -77.65 0.78 35.95
N ARG A 230 -77.87 0.07 37.06
CA ARG A 230 -77.03 -1.04 37.52
C ARG A 230 -76.93 -2.18 36.49
N GLU A 231 -78.03 -2.48 35.80
CA GLU A 231 -78.04 -3.56 34.79
C GLU A 231 -77.23 -3.16 33.56
N ALA A 232 -77.42 -1.93 33.06
CA ALA A 232 -76.67 -1.39 31.95
C ALA A 232 -75.16 -1.28 32.25
N TRP A 233 -74.80 -0.83 33.45
CA TRP A 233 -73.39 -0.77 33.89
C TRP A 233 -72.77 -2.17 34.01
N THR A 234 -73.50 -3.13 34.57
CA THR A 234 -73.06 -4.53 34.70
C THR A 234 -72.79 -5.15 33.32
N ALA A 235 -73.71 -4.96 32.38
CA ALA A 235 -73.56 -5.45 31.02
C ALA A 235 -72.34 -4.84 30.31
N TRP A 236 -72.12 -3.54 30.46
CA TRP A 236 -70.94 -2.85 29.92
C TRP A 236 -69.63 -3.36 30.55
N ALA A 237 -69.56 -3.47 31.88
CA ALA A 237 -68.34 -3.90 32.57
C ALA A 237 -67.97 -5.35 32.24
N LEU A 238 -68.96 -6.24 32.09
CA LEU A 238 -68.72 -7.62 31.64
C LEU A 238 -68.29 -7.67 30.17
N ALA A 239 -68.88 -6.86 29.28
CA ALA A 239 -68.45 -6.75 27.89
C ALA A 239 -67.00 -6.24 27.77
N LEU A 240 -66.61 -5.26 28.58
CA LEU A 240 -65.24 -4.77 28.66
C LEU A 240 -64.26 -5.86 29.15
N ALA A 241 -64.65 -6.64 30.16
CA ALA A 241 -63.86 -7.77 30.63
C ALA A 241 -63.73 -8.88 29.57
N THR A 242 -64.74 -9.09 28.73
CA THR A 242 -64.67 -10.02 27.59
C THR A 242 -63.72 -9.50 26.51
N GLN A 243 -63.77 -8.22 26.16
CA GLN A 243 -62.86 -7.62 25.18
C GLN A 243 -61.38 -7.63 25.60
N LEU A 244 -61.11 -7.49 26.89
CA LEU A 244 -59.75 -7.51 27.44
C LEU A 244 -59.17 -8.91 27.64
N ASP A 245 -60.01 -9.94 27.74
CA ASP A 245 -59.58 -11.30 28.06
C ASP A 245 -59.04 -12.02 26.82
N PRO A 246 -57.73 -12.31 26.74
CA PRO A 246 -57.15 -12.97 25.58
C PRO A 246 -57.59 -14.43 25.41
N LEU A 247 -58.34 -14.99 26.35
CA LEU A 247 -58.87 -16.37 26.30
C LEU A 247 -60.34 -16.45 25.89
N GLN A 248 -61.04 -15.32 25.76
CA GLN A 248 -62.39 -15.34 25.20
C GLN A 248 -62.29 -15.44 23.67
N PRO A 249 -63.16 -16.22 23.01
CA PRO A 249 -63.23 -16.18 21.56
C PRO A 249 -63.55 -14.76 21.14
N ALA A 250 -62.76 -14.20 20.22
CA ALA A 250 -63.17 -13.00 19.52
C ALA A 250 -64.43 -13.40 18.74
N ASP A 251 -65.59 -12.86 19.12
CA ASP A 251 -66.85 -13.13 18.44
C ASP A 251 -66.67 -12.84 16.92
N GLU A 252 -66.86 -13.88 16.10
CA GLU A 252 -67.20 -13.76 14.67
C GLU A 252 -68.67 -13.35 14.51
#